data_AF-A0A928W9C8-F1
#
_entry.id   AF-A0A928W9C8-F1
#
_cell.length_a   1.000
_cell.length_b   1.000
_cell.length_c   1.000
_cell.angle_alpha   90.00
_cell.angle_beta   90.00
_cell.angle_gamma   90.00
#
_symmetry.space_group_name_H-M   'P 1'
#
loop_
_entity.id
_entity.type
_entity.pdbx_description
1 polymer ?
#
loop_
_entity_poly.entity_id
_entity_poly.type
_entity_poly.pdbx_seq_one_letter_code
_entity_poly.pdbx_strand_id
1 'polypeptide(L)' 'MKFQWDESKRISNIRKHGIDFLDIPSVFNGSILLPSHCKIR' A
#
# COMPACT_ATOMS: atom_id res chain seq x y z
N MET A 1 10.62 3.16 -3.40
CA MET A 1 9.74 4.02 -2.58
C MET A 1 9.85 3.57 -1.14
N LYS A 2 9.99 4.47 -0.16
CA LYS A 2 9.99 4.11 1.27
C LYS A 2 8.58 4.32 1.81
N PHE A 3 7.85 3.24 2.03
CA PHE A 3 6.56 3.29 2.69
C PHE A 3 6.80 3.36 4.20
N GLN A 4 6.18 4.32 4.88
CA GLN A 4 6.21 4.43 6.33
C GLN A 4 4.79 4.19 6.85
N TRP A 5 4.65 3.25 7.77
CA TRP A 5 3.40 2.98 8.47
C TRP A 5 3.68 2.74 9.94
N ASP A 6 2.64 2.92 10.75
CA ASP A 6 2.65 2.55 12.16
C ASP A 6 2.43 1.04 12.31
N GLU A 7 3.17 0.39 13.21
CA GLU A 7 3.05 -1.06 13.43
C GLU A 7 1.64 -1.46 13.88
N SER A 8 0.94 -0.57 14.60
CA SER A 8 -0.46 -0.76 15.00
C SER A 8 -1.40 -0.84 13.81
N LYS A 9 -1.12 -0.08 12.73
CA LYS A 9 -1.88 -0.17 11.47
C LYS A 9 -1.59 -1.48 10.76
N ARG A 10 -0.34 -1.95 10.75
CA ARG A 10 0.03 -3.24 10.14
C ARG A 10 -0.73 -4.39 10.80
N ILE A 11 -0.72 -4.47 12.13
CA ILE A 11 -1.44 -5.51 12.88
C ILE A 11 -2.96 -5.44 12.62
N SER A 12 -3.52 -4.23 12.59
CA SER A 12 -4.94 -4.01 12.28
C SER A 12 -5.29 -4.46 10.85
N ASN A 13 -4.42 -4.19 9.88
CA ASN A 13 -4.61 -4.62 8.49
C ASN A 13 -4.51 -6.13 8.32
N ILE A 14 -3.54 -6.77 9.00
CA ILE A 14 -3.43 -8.23 9.04
C ILE A 14 -4.68 -8.84 9.66
N ARG A 15 -5.19 -8.28 10.78
CA ARG A 15 -6.36 -8.83 11.46
C ARG A 15 -7.67 -8.63 10.70
N LYS A 16 -7.84 -7.47 10.04
CA LYS A 16 -9.09 -7.13 9.35
C LYS A 16 -9.18 -7.72 7.95
N HIS A 17 -8.05 -7.79 7.25
CA HIS A 17 -8.01 -8.09 5.82
C HIS A 17 -7.06 -9.25 5.48
N GLY A 18 -6.23 -9.72 6.41
CA GLY A 18 -5.24 -10.76 6.15
C GLY A 18 -4.05 -10.28 5.32
N ILE A 19 -3.87 -8.97 5.19
CA ILE A 19 -2.88 -8.37 4.29
C ILE A 19 -1.73 -7.80 5.10
N ASP A 20 -0.50 -8.23 4.78
CA ASP A 20 0.73 -7.69 5.35
C ASP A 20 1.32 -6.56 4.48
N PHE A 21 1.56 -5.39 5.07
CA PHE A 21 2.20 -4.25 4.40
C PHE A 21 3.63 -4.51 3.96
N LEU A 22 4.31 -5.53 4.50
CA LEU A 22 5.64 -5.91 4.01
C LEU A 22 5.61 -6.62 2.65
N ASP A 23 4.51 -7.30 2.33
CA ASP A 23 4.39 -8.07 1.08
C ASP A 23 3.81 -7.22 -0.06
N ILE A 24 3.04 -6.20 0.30
CA ILE A 24 2.39 -5.26 -0.61
C ILE A 24 3.32 -4.55 -1.62
N PRO A 25 4.55 -4.11 -1.28
CA PRO A 25 5.42 -3.40 -2.22
C PRO A 25 5.75 -4.23 -3.47
N SER A 26 5.81 -5.55 -3.34
CA SER A 26 6.05 -6.46 -4.47
C SER A 26 4.87 -6.49 -5.45
N VAL A 27 3.64 -6.40 -4.93
CA VAL A 27 2.39 -6.34 -5.71
C VAL A 27 2.30 -5.04 -6.53
N PHE A 28 2.86 -3.96 -6.00
CA PHE A 28 2.89 -2.65 -6.67
C PHE A 28 4.10 -2.47 -7.62
N ASN A 29 4.92 -3.51 -7.82
CA ASN A 29 6.09 -3.43 -8.68
C ASN A 29 5.75 -3.60 -10.18
N GLY A 30 4.46 -3.71 -10.52
CA GLY A 30 3.93 -3.71 -11.89
C GLY A 30 3.48 -2.32 -12.38
N SER A 31 2.99 -2.24 -13.61
CA SER A 31 2.43 -1.00 -14.17
C SER A 31 1.12 -0.64 -13.46
N ILE A 32 1.18 0.32 -12.54
CA ILE A 32 0.01 0.87 -11.88
C ILE A 32 -0.67 1.82 -12.87
N LEU A 33 -1.93 1.51 -13.22
CA LEU A 33 -2.76 2.43 -13.98
C LEU A 33 -3.23 3.55 -13.06
N LEU A 34 -2.50 4.66 -13.09
CA LEU A 34 -2.96 5.89 -12.46
C LEU A 34 -3.99 6.55 -13.39
N PRO A 35 -5.15 7.02 -12.86
CA PRO A 35 -6.07 7.80 -13.66
C PRO A 35 -5.35 9.04 -14.17
N SER A 36 -5.39 9.24 -15.49
CA SER A 36 -4.71 10.33 -16.21
C SER A 36 -5.13 11.74 -15.78
N HIS A 37 -6.18 11.84 -14.96
CA HIS A 37 -6.78 13.09 -14.51
C HIS A 37 -6.67 13.32 -12.98
N CYS A 38 -5.63 12.80 -12.34
CA CYS A 38 -5.29 13.18 -10.97
C CYS A 38 -4.36 14.41 -10.99
N LYS A 39 -4.94 15.62 -11.08
CA LYS A 39 -4.20 16.85 -10.79
C LYS A 39 -3.84 16.84 -9.31
N ILE A 40 -2.58 16.54 -9.00
CA ILE A 40 -1.99 16.85 -7.69
C ILE A 40 -2.05 18.38 -7.57
N ARG A 41 -2.97 18.87 -6.74
CA ARG A 41 -3.09 20.29 -6.39
C ARG A 41 -2.84 20.45 -4.91
#